data_AF-A0A5B0I7S4-F1
#
_entry.id   AF-A0A5B0I7S4-F1
#
_cell.length_a   1.000
_cell.length_b   1.000
_cell.length_c   1.000
_cell.angle_alpha   90.00
_cell.angle_beta   90.00
_cell.angle_gamma   90.00
#
_symmetry.space_group_name_H-M   'P 1'
#
loop_
_entity.id
_entity.type
_entity.pdbx_description
1 polymer ?
#
loop_
_entity_poly.entity_id
_entity_poly.type
_entity_poly.pdbx_seq_one_letter_code
_entity_poly.pdbx_strand_id
1 'polypeptide(L)'
;MAAGHGAVPQLRRLPAQHQPGDPAGPPGAARLTGRIIRADDSGDPDHLRGVGTCPILPCPWRPSPRRRAPLQLSVLGGVRTRRDGEDLALGGPRPRALLAALVVAAGRPATEDLLIDAVWDGEPAPAAKQALHTYVARLRAVLEPGRTARGAATVLVRGSGGYSLAVRPGQVDVWAGRELAARGAAVLARRRPHEAVSVLDLALRPART
;
A
#
# COMPACT_ATOMS: atom_id res chain seq x y z
N MET A 1 -33.38 34.03 -41.45
CA MET A 1 -33.78 35.37 -40.95
C MET A 1 -34.34 35.21 -39.54
N ALA A 2 -34.02 36.15 -38.63
CA ALA A 2 -34.33 36.24 -37.19
C ALA A 2 -33.60 35.20 -36.29
N ALA A 3 -32.50 35.49 -35.58
CA ALA A 3 -32.12 36.56 -34.63
C ALA A 3 -32.91 36.51 -33.31
N GLY A 4 -32.23 36.04 -32.24
CA GLY A 4 -32.73 36.05 -30.86
C GLY A 4 -31.58 35.84 -29.87
N HIS A 5 -30.78 36.89 -29.64
CA HIS A 5 -29.79 36.99 -28.57
C HIS A 5 -30.50 37.37 -27.26
N GLY A 6 -30.33 36.58 -26.20
CA GLY A 6 -30.69 36.93 -24.81
C GLY A 6 -29.57 36.48 -23.88
N ALA A 7 -28.67 37.39 -23.50
CA ALA A 7 -28.68 38.13 -22.22
C ALA A 7 -27.96 37.38 -21.10
N VAL A 8 -26.66 37.69 -20.96
CA VAL A 8 -25.77 37.28 -19.88
C VAL A 8 -25.91 38.27 -18.71
N PRO A 9 -26.16 37.84 -17.46
CA PRO A 9 -26.15 38.76 -16.32
C PRO A 9 -24.70 39.09 -15.89
N GLN A 10 -24.42 40.40 -15.89
CA GLN A 10 -23.16 41.05 -15.58
C GLN A 10 -22.77 40.92 -14.09
N LEU A 11 -21.52 40.52 -13.84
CA LEU A 11 -20.86 40.58 -12.54
C LEU A 11 -20.64 42.04 -12.11
N ARG A 12 -21.23 42.43 -10.98
CA ARG A 12 -20.94 43.71 -10.31
C ARG A 12 -19.52 43.66 -9.72
N ARG A 13 -18.63 44.53 -10.22
CA ARG A 13 -17.33 44.84 -9.62
C ARG A 13 -17.52 45.56 -8.29
N LEU A 14 -16.92 45.05 -7.22
CA LEU A 14 -16.68 45.79 -5.98
C LEU A 14 -15.26 46.38 -6.01
N PRO A 15 -15.06 47.63 -5.53
CA PRO A 15 -13.76 48.27 -5.52
C PRO A 15 -12.82 47.73 -4.44
N ALA A 16 -11.53 47.74 -4.77
CA ALA A 16 -10.39 47.43 -3.92
C ALA A 16 -10.32 48.34 -2.69
N GLN A 17 -10.05 47.76 -1.53
CA GLN A 17 -9.70 48.48 -0.30
C GLN A 17 -8.57 47.72 0.42
N HIS A 18 -7.35 48.21 0.23
CA HIS A 18 -6.25 48.37 1.21
C HIS A 18 -5.75 47.18 2.07
N GLN A 19 -4.52 46.73 1.79
CA GLN A 19 -3.58 46.10 2.74
C GLN A 19 -2.96 47.18 3.64
N PRO A 20 -2.61 46.88 4.91
CA PRO A 20 -1.17 46.69 5.22
C PRO A 20 -0.86 45.70 6.36
N GLY A 21 0.34 45.12 6.35
CA GLY A 21 1.04 44.63 7.56
C GLY A 21 1.58 43.19 7.53
N ASP A 22 2.80 43.03 7.02
CA ASP A 22 3.75 41.91 7.28
C ASP A 22 4.32 41.99 8.73
N PRO A 23 5.22 41.10 9.22
CA PRO A 23 5.15 39.65 9.39
C PRO A 23 5.52 39.23 10.85
N ALA A 24 4.76 38.33 11.49
CA ALA A 24 5.15 37.74 12.78
C ALA A 24 5.77 36.35 12.56
N GLY A 25 7.08 36.26 12.79
CA GLY A 25 7.88 35.05 12.64
C GLY A 25 7.56 33.93 13.66
N PRO A 26 8.09 32.72 13.43
CA PRO A 26 7.86 31.57 14.30
C PRO A 26 8.69 31.65 15.60
N PRO A 27 8.15 31.19 16.75
CA PRO A 27 8.85 31.23 18.02
C PRO A 27 9.91 30.13 18.17
N GLY A 28 11.09 30.55 18.66
CA GLY A 28 11.82 29.82 19.70
C GLY A 28 12.72 28.66 19.27
N ALA A 29 13.86 28.95 18.65
CA ALA A 29 15.01 28.06 18.68
C ALA A 29 15.60 28.03 20.11
N ALA A 30 15.44 26.92 20.82
CA ALA A 30 16.08 26.69 22.10
C ALA A 30 17.60 26.57 21.91
N ARG A 31 18.33 27.44 22.60
CA ARG A 31 19.79 27.43 22.69
C ARG A 31 20.24 26.16 23.41
N LEU A 32 20.84 25.22 22.68
CA LEU A 32 21.60 24.13 23.26
C LEU A 32 22.99 24.64 23.63
N THR A 33 23.10 25.18 24.84
CA THR A 33 24.38 25.36 25.52
C THR A 33 24.68 24.05 26.24
N GLY A 34 25.43 23.16 25.60
CA GLY A 34 25.66 21.81 26.09
C GLY A 34 27.00 21.26 25.62
N ARG A 35 28.04 21.62 26.38
CA ARG A 35 29.40 21.09 26.48
C ARG A 35 29.63 19.72 25.79
N ILE A 36 30.50 19.70 24.77
CA ILE A 36 31.00 18.48 24.14
C ILE A 36 31.91 17.76 25.15
N ILE A 37 31.50 16.58 25.60
CA ILE A 37 32.38 15.65 26.32
C ILE A 37 33.04 14.76 25.26
N ARG A 38 34.38 14.77 25.20
CA ARG A 38 35.15 13.75 24.48
C ARG A 38 34.91 12.41 25.17
N ALA A 39 34.32 11.46 24.46
CA ALA A 39 34.38 10.07 24.87
C ALA A 39 35.73 9.52 24.41
N ASP A 40 36.54 9.15 25.40
CA ASP A 40 37.73 8.34 25.29
C ASP A 40 37.34 6.90 24.92
N ASP A 41 38.20 6.24 24.15
CA ASP A 41 38.06 4.88 23.64
C ASP A 41 38.62 3.93 24.70
N SER A 42 37.77 3.18 25.39
CA SER A 42 38.18 2.12 26.31
C SER A 42 37.09 1.07 26.37
N GLY A 43 37.28 -0.01 25.62
CA GLY A 43 36.34 -1.10 25.47
C GLY A 43 36.15 -1.92 26.75
N ASP A 44 34.90 -2.19 27.09
CA ASP A 44 34.47 -3.33 27.89
C ASP A 44 33.01 -3.68 27.53
N PRO A 45 32.72 -4.84 26.91
CA PRO A 45 31.37 -5.18 26.47
C PRO A 45 30.47 -5.86 27.53
N ASP A 46 30.92 -6.12 28.76
CA ASP A 46 30.19 -7.04 29.66
C ASP A 46 29.58 -6.44 30.95
N HIS A 47 29.41 -5.11 31.03
CA HIS A 47 28.92 -4.45 32.26
C HIS A 47 27.41 -4.09 32.31
N LEU A 48 26.59 -4.49 31.32
CA LEU A 48 25.16 -4.13 31.29
C LEU A 48 24.22 -5.30 31.62
N ARG A 49 24.39 -5.89 32.82
CA ARG A 49 23.32 -6.67 33.47
C ARG A 49 22.82 -5.94 34.71
N GLY A 50 21.78 -5.15 34.52
CA GLY A 50 20.96 -4.63 35.61
C GLY A 50 20.97 -3.12 35.73
N VAL A 51 20.17 -2.44 34.91
CA VAL A 51 19.64 -1.12 35.28
C VAL A 51 18.36 -0.82 34.49
N GLY A 52 17.27 -0.62 35.25
CA GLY A 52 16.24 0.38 35.00
C GLY A 52 15.54 0.42 33.64
N THR A 53 14.28 -0.02 33.61
CA THR A 53 13.31 0.48 32.64
C THR A 53 13.24 2.00 32.71
N CYS A 54 13.70 2.69 31.67
CA CYS A 54 13.60 4.14 31.56
C CYS A 54 12.18 4.54 31.11
N PRO A 55 11.40 5.32 31.87
CA PRO A 55 9.99 5.59 31.55
C PRO A 55 9.73 6.81 30.64
N ILE A 56 10.77 7.42 30.03
CA ILE A 56 10.60 8.75 29.39
C ILE A 56 11.38 9.01 28.09
N LEU A 57 12.04 8.02 27.48
CA LEU A 57 12.66 8.20 26.15
C LEU A 57 12.34 7.00 25.22
N PRO A 58 11.79 7.23 24.01
CA PRO A 58 11.64 6.15 23.03
C PRO A 58 13.02 5.72 22.52
N CYS A 59 13.44 4.50 22.87
CA CYS A 59 14.68 3.90 22.38
C CYS A 59 14.71 3.89 20.84
N PRO A 60 15.81 4.37 20.20
CA PRO A 60 15.92 4.48 18.74
C PRO A 60 16.09 3.14 18.00
N TRP A 61 16.16 2.00 18.69
CA TRP A 61 16.27 0.67 18.08
C TRP A 61 15.11 -0.28 18.42
N ARG A 62 14.04 0.20 19.07
CA ARG A 62 12.84 -0.62 19.26
C ARG A 62 11.84 -0.27 18.15
N PRO A 63 11.55 -1.16 17.17
CA PRO A 63 10.41 -0.94 16.29
C PRO A 63 9.16 -0.82 17.16
N SER A 64 8.56 0.36 17.15
CA SER A 64 7.37 0.69 17.93
C SER A 64 6.27 -0.35 17.67
N PRO A 65 5.60 -0.89 18.69
CA PRO A 65 4.53 -1.84 18.45
C PRO A 65 3.33 -1.13 17.81
N ARG A 66 3.04 -1.56 16.57
CA ARG A 66 1.73 -1.55 15.91
C ARG A 66 1.19 -0.20 15.37
N ARG A 67 1.86 0.33 14.35
CA ARG A 67 1.11 0.46 13.08
C ARG A 67 1.28 -0.89 12.40
N ARG A 68 0.20 -1.68 12.25
CA ARG A 68 0.26 -2.87 11.38
C ARG A 68 0.73 -2.37 10.01
N ALA A 69 1.95 -2.69 9.60
CA ALA A 69 2.38 -2.41 8.26
C ALA A 69 1.42 -3.15 7.33
N PRO A 70 0.88 -2.47 6.32
CA PRO A 70 -0.21 -3.00 5.52
C PRO A 70 0.27 -4.26 4.77
N LEU A 71 -0.65 -5.20 4.55
CA LEU A 71 -0.44 -6.33 3.65
C LEU A 71 0.04 -5.80 2.29
N GLN A 72 1.09 -6.40 1.74
CA GLN A 72 1.65 -6.11 0.42
C GLN A 72 1.62 -7.39 -0.42
N LEU A 73 1.23 -7.24 -1.68
CA LEU A 73 1.10 -8.30 -2.68
C LEU A 73 2.02 -7.96 -3.85
N SER A 74 2.93 -8.87 -4.18
CA SER A 74 3.82 -8.74 -5.32
C SER A 74 3.54 -9.82 -6.35
N VAL A 75 3.38 -9.44 -7.62
CA VAL A 75 3.09 -10.33 -8.74
C VAL A 75 4.04 -10.09 -9.92
N LEU A 76 4.76 -8.96 -9.98
CA LEU A 76 5.68 -8.58 -11.06
C LEU A 76 7.03 -9.33 -11.00
N GLY A 77 6.99 -10.65 -11.12
CA GLY A 77 8.16 -11.55 -11.17
C GLY A 77 7.94 -12.84 -10.39
N GLY A 78 7.09 -12.81 -9.37
CA GLY A 78 6.64 -13.99 -8.65
C GLY A 78 5.62 -13.62 -7.58
N VAL A 79 4.63 -14.50 -7.38
CA VAL A 79 3.54 -14.26 -6.43
C VAL A 79 4.05 -14.38 -5.00
N ARG A 80 4.16 -13.23 -4.33
CA ARG A 80 4.59 -13.10 -2.92
C ARG A 80 3.63 -12.24 -2.14
N THR A 81 3.61 -12.46 -0.83
CA THR A 81 2.84 -11.66 0.12
C THR A 81 3.69 -11.33 1.31
N ARG A 82 3.64 -10.08 1.74
CA ARG A 82 4.34 -9.59 2.91
C ARG A 82 3.37 -8.89 3.84
N ARG A 83 3.52 -9.08 5.14
CA ARG A 83 2.71 -8.38 6.14
C ARG A 83 3.63 -7.95 7.27
N ASP A 84 3.51 -6.71 7.70
CA ASP A 84 4.37 -6.18 8.77
C ASP A 84 5.89 -6.26 8.44
N GLY A 85 6.25 -6.36 7.16
CA GLY A 85 7.64 -6.54 6.71
C GLY A 85 8.07 -8.00 6.54
N GLU A 86 7.26 -8.97 6.98
CA GLU A 86 7.59 -10.40 6.93
C GLU A 86 6.89 -11.13 5.77
N ASP A 87 7.61 -12.03 5.12
CA ASP A 87 7.08 -12.85 4.04
C ASP A 87 6.11 -13.91 4.57
N LEU A 88 4.93 -13.94 3.96
CA LEU A 88 3.88 -14.90 4.25
C LEU A 88 3.95 -16.08 3.28
N ALA A 89 4.02 -17.30 3.82
CA ALA A 89 4.10 -18.52 3.02
C ALA A 89 2.74 -18.90 2.40
N LEU A 90 2.54 -18.51 1.14
CA LEU A 90 1.31 -18.80 0.38
C LEU A 90 1.07 -20.29 0.09
N GLY A 91 2.11 -21.12 0.22
CA GLY A 91 2.03 -22.57 -0.02
C GLY A 91 2.55 -22.98 -1.39
N GLY A 92 1.82 -23.86 -2.09
CA GLY A 92 2.23 -24.44 -3.38
C GLY A 92 1.92 -23.55 -4.59
N PRO A 93 2.08 -24.08 -5.83
CA PRO A 93 1.81 -23.33 -7.06
C PRO A 93 0.32 -22.98 -7.22
N ARG A 94 -0.61 -23.89 -6.90
CA ARG A 94 -2.05 -23.65 -7.07
C ARG A 94 -2.63 -22.51 -6.20
N PRO A 95 -2.32 -22.41 -4.89
CA PRO A 95 -2.72 -21.23 -4.10
C PRO A 95 -2.13 -19.91 -4.62
N ARG A 96 -0.91 -19.93 -5.18
CA ARG A 96 -0.30 -18.75 -5.80
C ARG A 96 -1.02 -18.38 -7.10
N ALA A 97 -1.36 -19.35 -7.94
CA ALA A 97 -2.15 -19.12 -9.15
C ALA A 97 -3.53 -18.53 -8.83
N LEU A 98 -4.21 -19.06 -7.80
CA LEU A 98 -5.48 -18.52 -7.32
C LEU A 98 -5.36 -17.05 -6.90
N LEU A 99 -4.32 -16.73 -6.13
CA LEU A 99 -4.07 -15.34 -5.72
C LEU A 99 -3.75 -14.44 -6.92
N ALA A 100 -2.97 -14.92 -7.89
CA ALA A 100 -2.68 -14.19 -9.12
C ALA A 100 -3.95 -13.90 -9.93
N ALA A 101 -4.82 -14.89 -10.12
CA ALA A 101 -6.11 -14.73 -10.80
C ALA A 101 -6.98 -13.66 -10.13
N LEU A 102 -7.03 -13.66 -8.79
CA LEU A 102 -7.74 -12.63 -8.02
C LEU A 102 -7.09 -11.24 -8.13
N VAL A 103 -5.77 -11.17 -8.22
CA VAL A 103 -5.05 -9.91 -8.47
C VAL A 103 -5.37 -9.36 -9.87
N VAL A 104 -5.44 -10.22 -10.88
CA VAL A 104 -5.83 -9.83 -12.24
C VAL A 104 -7.28 -9.32 -12.28
N ALA A 105 -8.17 -9.90 -11.48
CA ALA A 105 -9.54 -9.41 -11.32
C ALA A 105 -9.61 -7.99 -10.71
N ALA A 106 -8.52 -7.47 -10.15
CA ALA A 106 -8.40 -6.08 -9.69
C ALA A 106 -9.47 -5.65 -8.67
N GLY A 107 -9.78 -6.54 -7.72
CA GLY A 107 -10.81 -6.31 -6.70
C GLY A 107 -12.24 -6.54 -7.18
N ARG A 108 -12.47 -6.84 -8.47
CA ARG A 108 -13.77 -7.30 -8.97
C ARG A 108 -14.04 -8.74 -8.52
N PRO A 109 -15.31 -9.14 -8.35
CA PRO A 109 -15.66 -10.52 -8.04
C PRO A 109 -15.31 -11.44 -9.21
N ALA A 110 -14.59 -12.52 -8.92
CA ALA A 110 -14.30 -13.62 -9.81
C ALA A 110 -15.12 -14.84 -9.39
N THR A 111 -15.89 -15.40 -10.32
CA THR A 111 -16.73 -16.58 -10.09
C THR A 111 -15.89 -17.81 -9.79
N GLU A 112 -16.47 -18.80 -9.11
CA GLU A 112 -15.79 -20.07 -8.82
C GLU A 112 -15.29 -20.76 -10.09
N ASP A 113 -16.11 -20.81 -11.15
CA ASP A 113 -15.74 -21.49 -12.39
C ASP A 113 -14.54 -20.80 -13.08
N LEU A 114 -14.57 -19.47 -13.25
CA LEU A 114 -13.40 -18.70 -13.75
C LEU A 114 -12.12 -18.93 -12.93
N LEU A 115 -12.23 -19.07 -11.60
CA LEU A 115 -11.07 -19.32 -10.75
C LEU A 115 -10.56 -20.76 -10.87
N ILE A 116 -11.46 -21.72 -11.10
CA ILE A 116 -11.08 -23.10 -11.39
C ILE A 116 -10.36 -23.15 -12.73
N ASP A 117 -10.92 -22.54 -13.77
CA ASP A 117 -10.30 -22.52 -15.09
C ASP A 117 -8.91 -21.86 -15.05
N ALA A 118 -8.75 -20.76 -14.30
CA ALA A 118 -7.47 -20.06 -14.17
C ALA A 118 -6.42 -20.79 -13.31
N VAL A 119 -6.83 -21.66 -12.38
CA VAL A 119 -5.89 -22.41 -11.50
C VAL A 119 -5.47 -23.75 -12.12
N TRP A 120 -6.32 -24.31 -12.97
CA TRP A 120 -6.12 -25.61 -13.61
C TRP A 120 -5.94 -25.52 -15.13
N ASP A 121 -5.78 -24.32 -15.69
CA ASP A 121 -5.61 -24.06 -17.13
C ASP A 121 -6.67 -24.75 -18.01
N GLY A 122 -7.91 -24.82 -17.51
CA GLY A 122 -9.03 -25.48 -18.19
C GLY A 122 -9.12 -27.00 -18.03
N GLU A 123 -8.20 -27.65 -17.30
CA GLU A 123 -8.25 -29.08 -16.97
C GLU A 123 -8.54 -29.32 -15.47
N PRO A 124 -9.81 -29.14 -15.03
CA PRO A 124 -10.16 -29.25 -13.62
C PRO A 124 -9.98 -30.67 -13.09
N ALA A 125 -9.44 -30.78 -11.88
CA ALA A 125 -9.43 -32.04 -11.14
C ALA A 125 -10.87 -32.51 -10.81
N PRO A 126 -11.10 -33.83 -10.60
CA PRO A 126 -12.42 -34.39 -10.26
C PRO A 126 -13.11 -33.77 -9.03
N ALA A 127 -12.37 -33.02 -8.20
CA ALA A 127 -12.85 -32.29 -7.03
C ALA A 127 -12.33 -30.84 -6.98
N ALA A 128 -12.27 -30.16 -8.14
CA ALA A 128 -11.71 -28.81 -8.25
C ALA A 128 -12.41 -27.79 -7.34
N LYS A 129 -13.73 -27.87 -7.16
CA LYS A 129 -14.49 -27.00 -6.25
C LYS A 129 -14.06 -27.16 -4.79
N GLN A 130 -13.95 -28.41 -4.31
CA GLN A 130 -13.47 -28.69 -2.94
C GLN A 130 -12.01 -28.24 -2.75
N ALA A 131 -11.16 -28.45 -3.77
CA ALA A 131 -9.78 -27.99 -3.74
C ALA A 131 -9.69 -26.45 -3.71
N LEU A 132 -10.52 -25.75 -4.50
CA LEU A 132 -10.62 -24.30 -4.50
C LEU A 132 -10.96 -23.78 -3.10
N HIS A 133 -12.01 -24.32 -2.46
CA HIS A 133 -12.40 -23.91 -1.10
C HIS A 133 -11.28 -24.14 -0.09
N THR A 134 -10.54 -25.25 -0.21
CA THR A 134 -9.37 -25.55 0.62
C THR A 134 -8.27 -24.51 0.44
N TYR A 135 -7.97 -24.13 -0.82
CA TYR A 135 -6.97 -23.10 -1.12
C TYR A 135 -7.41 -21.71 -0.64
N VAL A 136 -8.70 -21.36 -0.79
CA VAL A 136 -9.27 -20.11 -0.25
C VAL A 136 -9.14 -20.06 1.27
N ALA A 137 -9.48 -21.14 1.98
CA ALA A 137 -9.37 -21.21 3.44
C ALA A 137 -7.92 -21.03 3.89
N ARG A 138 -6.97 -21.70 3.20
CA ARG A 138 -5.53 -21.54 3.46
C ARG A 138 -5.06 -20.11 3.21
N LEU A 139 -5.42 -19.51 2.07
CA LEU A 139 -5.06 -18.13 1.77
C LEU A 139 -5.61 -17.16 2.81
N ARG A 140 -6.85 -17.34 3.27
CA ARG A 140 -7.42 -16.51 4.35
C ARG A 140 -6.63 -16.64 5.66
N ALA A 141 -6.19 -17.84 6.02
CA ALA A 141 -5.37 -18.05 7.20
C ALA A 141 -3.99 -17.37 7.08
N VAL A 142 -3.36 -17.46 5.90
CA VAL A 142 -2.05 -16.86 5.63
C VAL A 142 -2.12 -15.33 5.56
N LEU A 143 -3.09 -14.78 4.84
CA LEU A 143 -3.24 -13.33 4.63
C LEU A 143 -3.68 -12.63 5.92
N GLU A 144 -4.43 -13.31 6.78
CA GLU A 144 -4.99 -12.77 8.02
C GLU A 144 -4.63 -13.67 9.22
N PRO A 145 -3.35 -13.75 9.63
CA PRO A 145 -2.88 -14.68 10.67
C PRO A 145 -3.45 -14.38 12.07
N GLY A 146 -3.90 -13.14 12.30
CA GLY A 146 -4.56 -12.74 13.55
C GLY A 146 -6.09 -12.87 13.52
N ARG A 147 -6.67 -13.50 12.50
CA ARG A 147 -8.12 -13.71 12.39
C ARG A 147 -8.53 -14.87 13.30
N THR A 148 -9.56 -14.66 14.11
CA THR A 148 -10.19 -15.77 14.85
C THR A 148 -10.81 -16.76 13.86
N ALA A 149 -10.83 -18.06 14.18
CA ALA A 149 -11.34 -19.08 13.25
C ALA A 149 -12.75 -18.77 12.72
N ARG A 150 -13.61 -18.17 13.57
CA ARG A 150 -14.99 -17.73 13.24
C ARG A 150 -15.11 -16.29 12.72
N GLY A 151 -14.04 -15.50 12.70
CA GLY A 151 -14.08 -14.11 12.23
C GLY A 151 -14.27 -14.04 10.71
N ALA A 152 -15.04 -13.06 10.23
CA ALA A 152 -15.18 -12.83 8.79
C ALA A 152 -13.81 -12.46 8.18
N ALA A 153 -13.50 -13.02 7.00
CA ALA A 153 -12.31 -12.64 6.26
C ALA A 153 -12.49 -11.24 5.69
N THR A 154 -11.49 -10.38 5.83
CA THR A 154 -11.55 -8.98 5.37
C THR A 154 -10.76 -8.74 4.09
N VAL A 155 -9.77 -9.59 3.80
CA VAL A 155 -8.90 -9.44 2.62
C VAL A 155 -9.46 -10.22 1.44
N LEU A 156 -9.76 -11.51 1.62
CA LEU A 156 -10.33 -12.37 0.59
C LEU A 156 -11.81 -12.62 0.91
N VAL A 157 -12.66 -11.77 0.37
CA VAL A 157 -14.10 -11.76 0.65
C VAL A 157 -14.86 -12.62 -0.36
N ARG A 158 -15.94 -13.26 0.08
CA ARG A 158 -16.90 -13.95 -0.78
C ARG A 158 -18.17 -13.11 -0.84
N GLY A 159 -18.54 -12.66 -2.03
CA GLY A 159 -19.80 -11.95 -2.31
C GLY A 159 -20.71 -12.79 -3.20
N SER A 160 -21.83 -12.20 -3.63
CA SER A 160 -22.79 -12.83 -4.54
C SER A 160 -22.18 -13.17 -5.91
N GLY A 161 -21.16 -12.43 -6.36
CA GLY A 161 -20.45 -12.68 -7.63
C GLY A 161 -19.23 -13.60 -7.54
N GLY A 162 -18.95 -14.21 -6.38
CA GLY A 162 -17.78 -15.05 -6.17
C GLY A 162 -16.75 -14.43 -5.22
N TYR A 163 -15.47 -14.60 -5.49
CA TYR A 163 -14.37 -14.17 -4.62
C TYR A 163 -13.72 -12.87 -5.11
N SER A 164 -13.35 -11.99 -4.19
CA SER A 164 -12.63 -10.75 -4.51
C SER A 164 -11.60 -10.40 -3.44
N LEU A 165 -10.58 -9.63 -3.84
CA LEU A 165 -9.58 -9.05 -2.95
C LEU A 165 -9.99 -7.63 -2.54
N ALA A 166 -10.33 -7.45 -1.28
CA ALA A 166 -10.61 -6.16 -0.68
C ALA A 166 -9.30 -5.55 -0.12
N VAL A 167 -8.41 -5.15 -1.02
CA VAL A 167 -7.14 -4.47 -0.69
C VAL A 167 -7.03 -3.14 -1.43
N ARG A 168 -6.29 -2.19 -0.88
CA ARG A 168 -6.09 -0.88 -1.52
C ARG A 168 -5.19 -1.01 -2.76
N PRO A 169 -5.37 -0.19 -3.81
CA PRO A 169 -4.52 -0.18 -5.01
C PRO A 169 -3.01 -0.17 -4.70
N GLY A 170 -2.57 0.67 -3.77
CA GLY A 170 -1.17 0.76 -3.36
C GLY A 170 -0.61 -0.45 -2.59
N GLN A 171 -1.42 -1.46 -2.29
CA GLN A 171 -0.98 -2.70 -1.64
C GLN A 171 -0.60 -3.79 -2.63
N VAL A 172 -0.90 -3.62 -3.92
CA VAL A 172 -0.57 -4.58 -4.97
C VAL A 172 0.36 -3.91 -5.97
N ASP A 173 1.54 -4.49 -6.18
CA ASP A 173 2.59 -3.90 -7.01
C ASP A 173 2.13 -3.56 -8.43
N VAL A 174 1.39 -4.46 -9.09
CA VAL A 174 0.89 -4.27 -10.45
C VAL A 174 -0.19 -3.18 -10.52
N TRP A 175 -1.01 -3.03 -9.46
CA TRP A 175 -2.03 -1.98 -9.42
C TRP A 175 -1.41 -0.61 -9.15
N ALA A 176 -0.46 -0.56 -8.20
CA ALA A 176 0.32 0.64 -7.90
C ALA A 176 1.15 1.10 -9.12
N GLY A 177 1.82 0.15 -9.79
CA GLY A 177 2.59 0.42 -11.01
C GLY A 177 1.71 0.96 -12.13
N ARG A 178 0.51 0.40 -12.34
CA ARG A 178 -0.45 0.91 -13.32
C ARG A 178 -0.89 2.34 -13.03
N GLU A 179 -1.13 2.68 -11.76
CA GLU A 179 -1.50 4.04 -11.36
C GLU A 179 -0.34 5.02 -11.59
N LEU A 180 0.89 4.65 -11.24
CA LEU A 180 2.08 5.47 -11.50
C LEU A 180 2.34 5.64 -13.00
N ALA A 181 2.15 4.59 -13.81
CA ALA A 181 2.28 4.66 -15.25
C ALA A 181 1.27 5.64 -15.87
N ALA A 182 0.00 5.60 -15.43
CA ALA A 182 -1.02 6.55 -15.88
C ALA A 182 -0.68 8.00 -15.50
N ARG A 183 -0.15 8.22 -14.28
CA ARG A 183 0.33 9.54 -13.84
C ARG A 183 1.51 10.03 -14.69
N GLY A 184 2.49 9.17 -14.95
CA GLY A 184 3.64 9.48 -15.79
C GLY A 184 3.23 9.86 -17.22
N ALA A 185 2.29 9.12 -17.80
CA ALA A 185 1.72 9.44 -19.11
C ALA A 185 1.01 10.82 -19.12
N ALA A 186 0.27 11.16 -18.06
CA ALA A 186 -0.37 12.46 -17.94
C ALA A 186 0.64 13.61 -17.82
N VAL A 187 1.75 13.40 -17.12
CA VAL A 187 2.86 14.37 -17.04
C VAL A 187 3.55 14.55 -18.39
N LEU A 188 3.77 13.45 -19.12
CA LEU A 188 4.34 13.48 -20.46
C LEU A 188 3.46 14.27 -21.44
N ALA A 189 2.13 14.08 -21.37
CA ALA A 189 1.16 14.82 -22.18
C ALA A 189 1.24 16.34 -21.96
N ARG A 190 1.67 16.78 -20.77
CA ARG A 190 1.91 18.20 -20.42
C ARG A 190 3.29 18.71 -20.83
N ARG A 191 4.02 17.96 -21.67
CA ARG A 191 5.37 18.30 -22.16
C ARG A 191 6.40 18.48 -21.03
N ARG A 192 6.28 17.72 -19.93
CA ARG A 192 7.24 17.70 -18.80
C ARG A 192 8.01 16.37 -18.76
N PRO A 193 8.90 16.08 -19.74
CA PRO A 193 9.49 14.76 -19.90
C PRO A 193 10.37 14.31 -18.72
N HIS A 194 11.16 15.21 -18.12
CA HIS A 194 12.03 14.86 -16.98
C HIS A 194 11.24 14.40 -15.74
N GLU A 195 10.12 15.06 -15.46
CA GLU A 195 9.23 14.66 -14.37
C GLU A 195 8.48 13.37 -14.70
N ALA A 196 8.09 13.16 -15.97
CA ALA A 196 7.46 11.91 -16.41
C ALA A 196 8.38 10.70 -16.22
N VAL A 197 9.67 10.83 -16.58
CA VAL A 197 10.67 9.76 -16.36
C VAL A 197 10.77 9.42 -14.89
N SER A 198 10.86 10.42 -14.00
CA SER A 198 10.93 10.18 -12.55
C SER A 198 9.72 9.40 -12.02
N VAL A 199 8.52 9.67 -12.54
CA VAL A 199 7.29 8.96 -12.15
C VAL A 199 7.24 7.55 -12.74
N LEU A 200 7.66 7.37 -13.99
CA LEU A 200 7.69 6.07 -14.67
C LEU A 200 8.75 5.14 -14.07
N ASP A 201 9.90 5.67 -13.66
CA ASP A 201 10.92 4.90 -12.94
C ASP A 201 10.37 4.32 -11.64
N LEU A 202 9.52 5.07 -10.94
CA LEU A 202 8.82 4.56 -9.74
C LEU A 202 7.81 3.46 -10.09
N ALA A 203 7.19 3.50 -11.28
CA ALA A 203 6.23 2.49 -11.72
C ALA A 203 6.91 1.14 -12.06
N LEU A 204 8.14 1.19 -12.57
CA LEU A 204 8.93 0.03 -12.98
C LEU A 204 9.77 -0.56 -11.84
N ARG A 205 9.87 0.13 -10.71
CA ARG A 205 10.58 -0.41 -9.54
C ARG A 205 9.83 -1.64 -9.02
N PRO A 206 10.49 -2.80 -8.91
CA PRO A 206 9.88 -3.94 -8.27
C PRO A 206 9.53 -3.57 -6.83
N ALA A 207 8.34 -3.97 -6.37
CA ALA A 207 7.98 -3.84 -4.97
C ALA A 207 9.05 -4.55 -4.14
N ARG A 208 9.79 -3.76 -3.34
CA ARG A 208 11.03 -4.16 -2.66
C ARG A 208 10.91 -5.57 -2.09
N THR A 209 11.75 -6.46 -2.62
CA THR A 209 12.04 -7.80 -2.13
C THR A 209 12.53 -7.78 -0.69
#